data_AF-A0A0M2WT06-F1
#
_entry.id   AF-A0A0M2WT06-F1
#
_cell.length_a   1.000
_cell.length_b   1.000
_cell.length_c   1.000
_cell.angle_alpha   90.00
_cell.angle_beta   90.00
_cell.angle_gamma   90.00
#
_symmetry.space_group_name_H-M   'P 1'
#
loop_
_entity.id
_entity.type
_entity.pdbx_description
1 polymer ?
#
loop_
_entity_poly.entity_id
_entity_poly.type
_entity_poly.pdbx_seq_one_letter_code
_entity_poly.pdbx_strand_id
1 'polypeptide(L)'
;MAHLLQPLRRQLLRLAGVLLCSPLLARAADNDLPRAVRQRIVATLDAPPPKVLNVHHLALIRRFNIGWSPVESGAPMLNPAYPLGKGDTLALAMQAIAGKDAALAAQRLMEAALLLPHFVQMADLKAGSYANGKTPFTLTARHLILLRQQSWMSVEMLGMGAEDYLAEGYWPTPSVDGKRPYGEFTNYPVEMAQALDLPVRQQANGSLSITPALRDELKVLHQQTMPALQVFVREAGLRRNTV
;
A
#
# COMPACT_ATOMS: atom_id res chain seq x y z
N MET A 1 8.67 -30.39 26.40
CA MET A 1 8.13 -30.73 25.06
C MET A 1 7.32 -29.60 24.39
N ALA A 2 7.16 -28.42 25.01
CA ALA A 2 6.40 -27.29 24.41
C ALA A 2 7.24 -26.27 23.62
N HIS A 3 8.58 -26.29 23.72
CA HIS A 3 9.46 -25.29 23.07
C HIS A 3 9.92 -25.64 21.64
N LEU A 4 9.59 -26.83 21.14
CA LEU A 4 9.99 -27.29 19.79
C LEU A 4 8.89 -27.12 18.72
N LEU A 5 7.68 -26.71 19.10
CA LEU A 5 6.53 -26.56 18.18
C LEU A 5 6.37 -25.14 17.62
N GLN A 6 6.93 -24.12 18.27
CA GLN A 6 6.92 -22.73 17.78
C GLN A 6 7.77 -22.48 16.51
N PRO A 7 8.96 -23.08 16.33
CA PRO A 7 9.77 -22.85 15.13
C PRO A 7 9.11 -23.42 13.86
N LEU A 8 8.45 -24.58 13.98
CA LEU A 8 7.76 -25.24 12.87
C LEU A 8 6.51 -24.47 12.42
N ARG A 9 5.78 -23.85 13.36
CA ARG A 9 4.63 -22.99 13.04
C ARG A 9 5.07 -21.70 12.34
N ARG A 10 6.23 -21.14 12.70
CA ARG A 10 6.87 -20.00 12.01
C ARG A 10 7.38 -20.39 10.61
N GLN A 11 7.91 -21.59 10.42
CA GLN A 11 8.34 -22.08 9.11
C GLN A 11 7.16 -22.37 8.16
N LEU A 12 6.03 -22.85 8.67
CA LEU A 12 4.81 -23.05 7.86
C LEU A 12 4.14 -21.72 7.48
N LEU A 13 4.20 -20.69 8.34
CA LEU A 13 3.77 -19.33 8.00
C LEU A 13 4.72 -18.66 6.98
N ARG A 14 6.03 -18.95 7.02
CA ARG A 14 6.99 -18.52 5.99
C ARG A 14 6.67 -19.10 4.61
N LEU A 15 6.24 -20.35 4.53
CA LEU A 15 5.80 -20.95 3.26
C LEU A 15 4.49 -20.35 2.74
N ALA A 16 3.52 -20.02 3.61
CA ALA A 16 2.29 -19.37 3.19
C ALA A 16 2.48 -17.90 2.75
N GLY A 17 3.36 -17.14 3.43
CA GLY A 17 3.71 -15.78 3.03
C GLY A 17 4.53 -15.72 1.74
N VAL A 18 5.44 -16.68 1.53
CA VAL A 18 6.25 -16.81 0.30
C VAL A 18 5.42 -17.36 -0.87
N LEU A 19 4.35 -18.12 -0.63
CA LEU A 19 3.44 -18.60 -1.70
C LEU A 19 2.36 -17.59 -2.11
N LEU A 20 2.14 -16.53 -1.33
CA LEU A 20 1.22 -15.43 -1.67
C LEU A 20 1.88 -14.28 -2.41
N CYS A 21 3.21 -14.28 -2.54
CA CYS A 21 3.94 -13.50 -3.53
C CYS A 21 4.37 -14.45 -4.64
N SER A 22 3.79 -14.31 -5.83
CA SER A 22 4.19 -15.14 -6.98
C SER A 22 5.72 -15.17 -7.13
N PRO A 23 6.31 -16.31 -7.55
CA PRO A 23 7.77 -16.45 -7.78
C PRO A 23 8.35 -15.51 -8.87
N LEU A 24 7.57 -14.55 -9.33
CA LEU A 24 7.93 -13.47 -10.25
C LEU A 24 8.38 -12.17 -9.55
N LEU A 25 8.39 -12.12 -8.21
CA LEU A 25 9.06 -11.04 -7.45
C LEU A 25 10.51 -11.41 -7.06
N ALA A 26 11.17 -12.21 -7.90
CA ALA A 26 12.59 -12.52 -7.72
C ALA A 26 13.46 -11.29 -7.95
N ARG A 27 14.13 -10.87 -6.86
CA ARG A 27 15.24 -9.91 -6.75
C ARG A 27 14.96 -8.47 -7.16
N ALA A 28 14.97 -7.61 -6.14
CA ALA A 28 14.96 -6.16 -6.25
C ALA A 28 15.71 -5.48 -5.10
N ALA A 29 16.77 -6.11 -4.61
CA ALA A 29 17.78 -5.44 -3.80
C ALA A 29 19.14 -5.98 -4.26
N ASP A 30 19.69 -5.35 -5.29
CA ASP A 30 21.12 -5.52 -5.58
C ASP A 30 21.91 -4.95 -4.41
N ASN A 31 22.72 -5.82 -3.82
CA ASN A 31 23.65 -5.58 -2.72
C ASN A 31 23.01 -5.29 -1.34
N ASP A 32 23.53 -5.99 -0.35
CA ASP A 32 23.21 -5.79 1.05
C ASP A 32 23.20 -4.29 1.39
N LEU A 33 22.02 -3.73 1.72
CA LEU A 33 21.90 -2.36 2.19
C LEU A 33 22.96 -2.12 3.28
N PRO A 34 23.70 -1.00 3.24
CA PRO A 34 24.70 -0.70 4.26
C PRO A 34 24.09 -0.80 5.66
N ARG A 35 24.84 -1.33 6.63
CA ARG A 35 24.33 -1.55 8.00
C ARG A 35 23.67 -0.30 8.60
N ALA A 36 24.28 0.88 8.39
CA ALA A 36 23.74 2.15 8.86
C ALA A 36 22.36 2.47 8.25
N VAL A 37 22.14 2.12 6.98
CA VAL A 37 20.85 2.28 6.30
C VAL A 37 19.81 1.34 6.89
N ARG A 38 20.15 0.05 7.09
CA ARG A 38 19.21 -0.91 7.70
C ARG A 38 18.80 -0.51 9.11
N GLN A 39 19.78 -0.18 9.94
CA GLN A 39 19.53 0.30 11.31
C GLN A 39 18.65 1.54 11.31
N ARG A 40 18.84 2.44 10.34
CA ARG A 40 18.00 3.63 10.19
C ARG A 40 16.57 3.27 9.79
N ILE A 41 16.37 2.33 8.86
CA ILE A 41 15.04 1.85 8.46
C ILE A 41 14.32 1.26 9.66
N VAL A 42 14.93 0.32 10.37
CA VAL A 42 14.34 -0.35 11.55
C VAL A 42 14.00 0.67 12.62
N ALA A 43 14.94 1.55 12.99
CA ALA A 43 14.68 2.60 13.98
C ALA A 43 13.57 3.57 13.57
N THR A 44 13.36 3.78 12.27
CA THR A 44 12.26 4.63 11.77
C THR A 44 10.91 3.95 11.93
N LEU A 45 10.83 2.63 11.71
CA LEU A 45 9.60 1.85 11.80
C LEU A 45 9.22 1.53 13.24
N ASP A 46 10.20 1.44 14.14
CA ASP A 46 9.98 1.30 15.59
C ASP A 46 9.56 2.62 16.26
N ALA A 47 9.74 3.76 15.57
CA ALA A 47 9.35 5.07 16.07
C ALA A 47 7.89 5.40 15.69
N PRO A 48 7.21 6.26 16.47
CA PRO A 48 5.92 6.79 16.06
C PRO A 48 5.99 7.49 14.69
N PRO A 49 4.97 7.35 13.82
CA PRO A 49 4.94 8.03 12.55
C PRO A 49 5.15 9.55 12.69
N PRO A 50 5.83 10.21 11.74
CA PRO A 50 6.00 11.65 11.79
C PRO A 50 4.65 12.37 11.83
N LYS A 51 4.54 13.40 12.68
CA LYS A 51 3.32 14.23 12.75
C LYS A 51 3.19 15.21 11.58
N VAL A 52 4.28 15.41 10.82
CA VAL A 52 4.35 16.42 9.75
C VAL A 52 4.76 15.74 8.44
N LEU A 53 3.95 15.96 7.41
CA LEU A 53 4.28 15.64 6.02
C LEU A 53 5.08 16.82 5.43
N ASN A 54 6.39 16.67 5.29
CA ASN A 54 7.27 17.70 4.76
C ASN A 54 7.48 17.55 3.23
N VAL A 55 8.24 18.49 2.64
CA VAL A 55 8.51 18.52 1.20
C VAL A 55 9.26 17.28 0.68
N HIS A 56 10.13 16.66 1.49
CA HIS A 56 10.81 15.42 1.12
C HIS A 56 9.82 14.25 1.09
N HIS A 57 8.93 14.14 2.08
CA HIS A 57 7.90 13.11 2.11
C HIS A 57 7.00 13.22 0.87
N LEU A 58 6.56 14.44 0.55
CA LEU A 58 5.73 14.68 -0.63
C LEU A 58 6.46 14.35 -1.94
N ALA A 59 7.74 14.71 -2.06
CA ALA A 59 8.54 14.38 -3.23
C ALA A 59 8.68 12.86 -3.45
N LEU A 60 8.76 12.09 -2.36
CA LEU A 60 8.82 10.63 -2.39
C LEU A 60 7.45 10.01 -2.69
N ILE A 61 6.37 10.46 -2.03
CA ILE A 61 5.00 9.97 -2.27
C ILE A 61 4.63 10.11 -3.76
N ARG A 62 4.99 11.23 -4.39
CA ARG A 62 4.75 11.45 -5.83
C ARG A 62 5.46 10.48 -6.76
N ARG A 63 6.50 9.80 -6.26
CA ARG A 63 7.27 8.80 -6.99
C ARG A 63 6.91 7.38 -6.59
N PHE A 64 5.96 7.18 -5.68
CA PHE A 64 5.55 5.84 -5.28
C PHE A 64 5.05 5.03 -6.46
N ASN A 65 5.55 3.81 -6.51
CA ASN A 65 5.16 2.78 -7.45
C ASN A 65 4.16 1.85 -6.79
N ILE A 66 2.90 1.98 -7.19
CA ILE A 66 1.79 1.22 -6.62
C ILE A 66 1.65 -0.10 -7.38
N GLY A 67 1.66 -1.20 -6.65
CA GLY A 67 1.42 -2.55 -7.16
C GLY A 67 0.11 -3.14 -6.67
N TRP A 68 -0.09 -4.44 -6.98
CA TRP A 68 -1.24 -5.22 -6.55
C TRP A 68 -0.85 -6.35 -5.59
N SER A 69 -1.38 -6.28 -4.38
CA SER A 69 -1.66 -7.37 -3.43
C SER A 69 -2.11 -8.68 -4.07
N PRO A 70 -1.37 -9.79 -4.14
CA PRO A 70 -1.95 -11.06 -4.57
C PRO A 70 -2.74 -11.77 -3.45
N VAL A 71 -2.74 -11.23 -2.23
CA VAL A 71 -3.33 -11.87 -1.05
C VAL A 71 -4.86 -11.84 -1.13
N GLU A 72 -5.49 -13.01 -1.03
CA GLU A 72 -6.96 -13.17 -0.97
C GLU A 72 -7.67 -12.54 -2.18
N SER A 73 -8.44 -11.47 -1.98
CA SER A 73 -9.09 -10.73 -3.08
C SER A 73 -8.13 -9.78 -3.80
N GLY A 74 -6.99 -9.52 -3.17
CA GLY A 74 -6.01 -8.54 -3.57
C GLY A 74 -6.43 -7.12 -3.21
N ALA A 75 -5.46 -6.21 -3.25
CA ALA A 75 -5.67 -4.79 -3.02
C ALA A 75 -4.45 -3.97 -3.49
N PRO A 76 -4.58 -2.66 -3.69
CA PRO A 76 -3.41 -1.81 -3.96
C PRO A 76 -2.40 -1.84 -2.82
N MET A 77 -1.10 -1.81 -3.15
CA MET A 77 -0.02 -1.71 -2.17
C MET A 77 1.12 -0.83 -2.69
N LEU A 78 1.90 -0.24 -1.79
CA LEU A 78 3.20 0.30 -2.17
C LEU A 78 4.12 -0.89 -2.49
N ASN A 79 4.69 -0.91 -3.70
CA ASN A 79 5.46 -2.05 -4.17
C ASN A 79 6.71 -2.28 -3.29
N PRO A 80 6.82 -3.43 -2.58
CA PRO A 80 7.92 -3.65 -1.65
C PRO A 80 9.24 -3.95 -2.36
N ALA A 81 9.20 -4.47 -3.59
CA ALA A 81 10.41 -4.73 -4.38
C ALA A 81 11.00 -3.42 -4.93
N TYR A 82 10.13 -2.55 -5.45
CA TYR A 82 10.53 -1.35 -6.17
C TYR A 82 9.62 -0.17 -5.78
N PRO A 83 9.71 0.37 -4.56
CA PRO A 83 8.74 1.36 -4.06
C PRO A 83 8.80 2.69 -4.82
N LEU A 84 9.91 3.00 -5.50
CA LEU A 84 10.07 4.19 -6.34
C LEU A 84 10.17 3.86 -7.84
N GLY A 85 9.82 2.64 -8.24
CA GLY A 85 9.97 2.13 -9.60
C GLY A 85 11.27 1.34 -9.80
N LYS A 86 11.48 0.83 -11.02
CA LYS A 86 12.65 0.00 -11.35
C LYS A 86 13.96 0.78 -11.16
N GLY A 87 14.96 0.13 -10.59
CA GLY A 87 16.29 0.69 -10.35
C GLY A 87 16.68 0.65 -8.87
N ASP A 88 17.81 1.27 -8.53
CA ASP A 88 18.26 1.41 -7.14
C ASP A 88 17.33 2.38 -6.38
N THR A 89 16.57 1.83 -5.45
CA THR A 89 15.61 2.59 -4.64
C THR A 89 16.27 3.67 -3.79
N LEU A 90 17.48 3.43 -3.24
CA LEU A 90 18.19 4.45 -2.46
C LEU A 90 18.64 5.61 -3.34
N ALA A 91 19.19 5.31 -4.51
CA ALA A 91 19.59 6.33 -5.48
C ALA A 91 18.40 7.17 -5.92
N LEU A 92 17.26 6.54 -6.21
CA LEU A 92 16.01 7.22 -6.57
C LEU A 92 15.47 8.08 -5.41
N ALA A 93 15.56 7.60 -4.16
CA ALA A 93 15.14 8.35 -2.99
C ALA A 93 16.03 9.58 -2.76
N MET A 94 17.35 9.42 -2.84
CA MET A 94 18.32 10.53 -2.74
C MET A 94 18.05 11.59 -3.82
N GLN A 95 17.80 11.16 -5.07
CA GLN A 95 17.44 12.05 -6.17
C GLN A 95 16.13 12.80 -5.88
N ALA A 96 15.11 12.11 -5.37
CA ALA A 96 13.80 12.70 -5.08
C ALA A 96 13.87 13.82 -4.04
N ILE A 97 14.74 13.65 -3.03
CA ILE A 97 14.92 14.63 -1.95
C ILE A 97 16.09 15.60 -2.19
N ALA A 98 16.71 15.56 -3.37
CA ALA A 98 17.91 16.32 -3.72
C ALA A 98 19.05 16.20 -2.68
N GLY A 99 19.23 15.00 -2.12
CA GLY A 99 20.21 14.70 -1.07
C GLY A 99 21.32 13.75 -1.53
N LYS A 100 22.35 13.60 -0.69
CA LYS A 100 23.47 12.64 -0.89
C LYS A 100 23.62 11.63 0.25
N ASP A 101 22.84 11.77 1.32
CA ASP A 101 22.86 10.87 2.48
C ASP A 101 21.85 9.73 2.28
N ALA A 102 22.38 8.53 2.06
CA ALA A 102 21.58 7.32 1.84
C ALA A 102 20.75 6.91 3.07
N ALA A 103 21.27 7.10 4.28
CA ALA A 103 20.54 6.74 5.50
C ALA A 103 19.38 7.71 5.72
N LEU A 104 19.60 9.01 5.52
CA LEU A 104 18.53 10.00 5.56
C LEU A 104 17.48 9.75 4.46
N ALA A 105 17.90 9.39 3.25
CA ALA A 105 16.98 9.06 2.16
C ALA A 105 16.12 7.84 2.49
N ALA A 106 16.72 6.79 3.08
CA ALA A 106 15.98 5.62 3.55
C ALA A 106 15.00 5.96 4.67
N GLN A 107 15.40 6.78 5.65
CA GLN A 107 14.51 7.28 6.69
C GLN A 107 13.30 7.99 6.08
N ARG A 108 13.54 8.96 5.19
CA ARG A 108 12.47 9.75 4.57
C ARG A 108 11.56 8.89 3.70
N LEU A 109 12.08 7.85 3.06
CA LEU A 109 11.28 6.87 2.30
C LEU A 109 10.34 6.07 3.21
N MET A 110 10.84 5.57 4.34
CA MET A 110 10.00 4.83 5.30
C MET A 110 8.97 5.73 5.98
N GLU A 111 9.36 6.94 6.37
CA GLU A 111 8.45 7.96 6.88
C GLU A 111 7.34 8.30 5.87
N ALA A 112 7.71 8.50 4.60
CA ALA A 112 6.75 8.75 3.52
C ALA A 112 5.80 7.54 3.31
N ALA A 113 6.31 6.32 3.43
CA ALA A 113 5.50 5.10 3.31
C ALA A 113 4.48 5.01 4.46
N LEU A 114 4.90 5.25 5.71
CA LEU A 114 4.01 5.31 6.87
C LEU A 114 2.95 6.41 6.77
N LEU A 115 3.29 7.51 6.08
CA LEU A 115 2.37 8.63 5.85
C LEU A 115 1.40 8.42 4.68
N LEU A 116 1.58 7.40 3.84
CA LEU A 116 0.74 7.16 2.67
C LEU A 116 -0.75 7.05 3.00
N PRO A 117 -1.20 6.27 4.01
CA PRO A 117 -2.61 6.21 4.38
C PRO A 117 -3.17 7.59 4.76
N HIS A 118 -2.40 8.37 5.53
CA HIS A 118 -2.78 9.73 5.95
C HIS A 118 -2.85 10.69 4.76
N PHE A 119 -1.91 10.58 3.82
CA PHE A 119 -1.90 11.36 2.58
C PHE A 119 -3.18 11.11 1.76
N VAL A 120 -3.62 9.86 1.62
CA VAL A 120 -4.86 9.50 0.92
C VAL A 120 -6.09 10.15 1.57
N GLN A 121 -6.11 10.29 2.89
CA GLN A 121 -7.20 10.95 3.61
C GLN A 121 -7.20 12.47 3.45
N MET A 122 -6.02 13.11 3.52
CA MET A 122 -5.92 14.58 3.58
C MET A 122 -5.75 15.27 2.23
N ALA A 123 -5.23 14.57 1.23
CA ALA A 123 -5.00 15.13 -0.10
C ALA A 123 -6.30 15.17 -0.91
N ASP A 124 -6.31 16.06 -1.91
CA ASP A 124 -7.43 16.21 -2.82
C ASP A 124 -6.98 16.13 -4.27
N LEU A 125 -7.80 15.46 -5.06
CA LEU A 125 -7.67 15.33 -6.48
C LEU A 125 -9.07 15.25 -7.07
N LYS A 126 -9.35 16.06 -8.08
CA LYS A 126 -10.67 16.07 -8.73
C LYS A 126 -10.82 14.84 -9.63
N ALA A 127 -12.05 14.39 -9.86
CA ALA A 127 -12.30 13.44 -10.93
C ALA A 127 -11.86 14.03 -12.29
N GLY A 128 -11.33 13.19 -13.18
CA GLY A 128 -10.75 13.66 -14.44
C GLY A 128 -9.89 12.60 -15.14
N SER A 129 -9.37 12.97 -16.31
CA SER A 129 -8.42 12.14 -17.06
C SER A 129 -7.00 12.53 -16.69
N TYR A 130 -6.20 11.55 -16.25
CA TYR A 130 -4.83 11.76 -15.80
C TYR A 130 -3.86 10.86 -16.56
N ALA A 131 -2.63 11.31 -16.73
CA ALA A 131 -1.58 10.50 -17.34
C ALA A 131 -1.26 9.28 -16.46
N ASN A 132 -1.24 8.09 -17.06
CA ASN A 132 -0.87 6.87 -16.36
C ASN A 132 -0.10 5.89 -17.27
N GLY A 133 1.17 6.20 -17.52
CA GLY A 133 1.98 5.44 -18.48
C GLY A 133 1.56 5.76 -19.92
N LYS A 134 1.32 4.74 -20.75
CA LYS A 134 1.00 4.93 -22.18
C LYS A 134 -0.45 5.35 -22.42
N THR A 135 -1.36 5.04 -21.51
CA THR A 135 -2.79 5.35 -21.64
C THR A 135 -3.25 6.20 -20.47
N PRO A 136 -4.09 7.22 -20.68
CA PRO A 136 -4.65 7.96 -19.57
C PRO A 136 -5.58 7.07 -18.74
N PHE A 137 -5.74 7.42 -17.46
CA PHE A 137 -6.69 6.81 -16.55
C PHE A 137 -7.78 7.81 -16.19
N THR A 138 -9.05 7.40 -16.29
CA THR A 138 -10.20 8.20 -15.89
C THR A 138 -10.48 7.97 -14.40
N LEU A 139 -10.03 8.90 -13.57
CA LEU A 139 -10.33 8.92 -12.14
C LEU A 139 -11.75 9.45 -11.93
N THR A 140 -12.52 8.79 -11.07
CA THR A 140 -13.94 9.09 -10.82
C THR A 140 -14.15 9.38 -9.34
N ALA A 141 -15.29 9.97 -8.99
CA ALA A 141 -15.66 10.14 -7.58
C ALA A 141 -15.73 8.81 -6.82
N ARG A 142 -16.19 7.73 -7.48
CA ARG A 142 -16.27 6.39 -6.89
C ARG A 142 -14.88 5.84 -6.55
N HIS A 143 -13.90 6.06 -7.42
CA HIS A 143 -12.50 5.72 -7.12
C HIS A 143 -12.03 6.46 -5.85
N LEU A 144 -12.25 7.77 -5.77
CA LEU A 144 -11.81 8.59 -4.65
C LEU A 144 -12.46 8.18 -3.31
N ILE A 145 -13.75 7.82 -3.32
CA ILE A 145 -14.45 7.30 -2.15
C ILE A 145 -13.79 5.99 -1.69
N LEU A 146 -13.58 5.05 -2.62
CA LEU A 146 -12.99 3.75 -2.30
C LEU A 146 -11.55 3.86 -1.80
N LEU A 147 -10.73 4.75 -2.38
CA LEU A 147 -9.36 4.98 -1.88
C LEU A 147 -9.37 5.45 -0.43
N ARG A 148 -10.30 6.34 -0.05
CA ARG A 148 -10.44 6.81 1.34
C ARG A 148 -11.03 5.76 2.28
N GLN A 149 -11.74 4.78 1.75
CA GLN A 149 -12.30 3.68 2.53
C GLN A 149 -11.29 2.54 2.76
N GLN A 150 -10.09 2.61 2.19
CA GLN A 150 -9.13 1.51 2.27
C GLN A 150 -8.69 1.18 3.70
N SER A 151 -8.76 -0.09 4.07
CA SER A 151 -8.19 -0.62 5.32
C SER A 151 -6.70 -0.88 5.13
N TRP A 152 -5.85 -0.04 5.71
CA TRP A 152 -4.39 -0.15 5.61
C TRP A 152 -3.81 -1.00 6.73
N MET A 153 -2.92 -1.92 6.38
CA MET A 153 -2.14 -2.72 7.33
C MET A 153 -0.74 -2.13 7.52
N SER A 154 -0.31 -2.04 8.77
CA SER A 154 1.09 -1.77 9.09
C SER A 154 1.97 -2.98 8.74
N VAL A 155 3.28 -2.76 8.66
CA VAL A 155 4.27 -3.83 8.46
C VAL A 155 4.14 -4.90 9.55
N GLU A 156 3.92 -4.48 10.79
CA GLU A 156 3.70 -5.39 11.94
C GLU A 156 2.46 -6.27 11.74
N MET A 157 1.34 -5.69 11.29
CA MET A 157 0.10 -6.44 11.04
C MET A 157 0.23 -7.46 9.91
N LEU A 158 1.16 -7.24 8.97
CA LEU A 158 1.46 -8.19 7.90
C LEU A 158 2.24 -9.43 8.39
N GLY A 159 2.63 -9.47 9.67
CA GLY A 159 3.20 -10.66 10.32
C GLY A 159 4.68 -10.91 10.03
N MET A 160 5.38 -9.94 9.43
CA MET A 160 6.80 -9.99 9.12
C MET A 160 7.48 -8.73 9.66
N GLY A 161 8.58 -8.90 10.41
CA GLY A 161 9.34 -7.77 10.93
C GLY A 161 10.09 -7.03 9.83
N ALA A 162 10.46 -5.77 10.07
CA ALA A 162 11.22 -4.98 9.11
C ALA A 162 12.53 -5.67 8.66
N GLU A 163 13.24 -6.30 9.60
CA GLU A 163 14.47 -7.04 9.30
C GLU A 163 14.24 -8.25 8.40
N ASP A 164 13.11 -8.95 8.55
CA ASP A 164 12.77 -10.08 7.69
C ASP A 164 12.48 -9.60 6.25
N TYR A 165 11.77 -8.48 6.07
CA TYR A 165 11.57 -7.87 4.75
C TYR A 165 12.91 -7.54 4.08
N LEU A 166 13.80 -6.87 4.82
CA LEU A 166 15.10 -6.46 4.30
C LEU A 166 16.00 -7.67 3.97
N ALA A 167 15.92 -8.75 4.74
CA ALA A 167 16.65 -9.99 4.49
C ALA A 167 16.19 -10.69 3.19
N GLU A 168 14.91 -10.60 2.87
CA GLU A 168 14.32 -11.12 1.63
C GLU A 168 14.51 -10.16 0.43
N GLY A 169 15.18 -9.02 0.63
CA GLY A 169 15.44 -8.03 -0.41
C GLY A 169 14.23 -7.15 -0.74
N TYR A 170 13.32 -6.98 0.21
CA TYR A 170 12.13 -6.15 0.09
C TYR A 170 12.18 -4.96 1.06
N TRP A 171 11.56 -3.86 0.64
CA TRP A 171 11.29 -2.73 1.50
C TRP A 171 10.06 -2.99 2.36
N PRO A 172 10.11 -2.72 3.68
CA PRO A 172 8.99 -2.89 4.59
C PRO A 172 7.95 -1.78 4.40
N THR A 173 7.09 -1.95 3.40
CA THR A 173 6.08 -0.96 3.00
C THR A 173 4.67 -1.38 3.41
N PRO A 174 3.76 -0.43 3.70
CA PRO A 174 2.38 -0.77 4.04
C PRO A 174 1.60 -1.27 2.82
N SER A 175 0.54 -2.04 3.09
CA SER A 175 -0.38 -2.58 2.09
C SER A 175 -1.81 -2.36 2.56
N VAL A 176 -2.75 -2.22 1.63
CA VAL A 176 -4.16 -2.39 1.94
C VAL A 176 -4.41 -3.88 2.27
N ASP A 177 -5.31 -4.16 3.21
CA ASP A 177 -5.72 -5.51 3.59
C ASP A 177 -6.40 -6.20 2.40
N GLY A 178 -5.73 -7.19 1.80
CA GLY A 178 -6.27 -7.95 0.66
C GLY A 178 -7.48 -8.84 1.01
N LYS A 179 -7.70 -9.13 2.30
CA LYS A 179 -8.85 -9.87 2.80
C LYS A 179 -10.03 -8.98 3.09
N ARG A 180 -9.78 -7.77 3.60
CA ARG A 180 -10.81 -6.79 4.01
C ARG A 180 -10.46 -5.37 3.54
N PRO A 181 -10.45 -5.12 2.22
CA PRO A 181 -9.88 -3.90 1.68
C PRO A 181 -10.65 -2.62 2.00
N TYR A 182 -11.92 -2.70 2.46
CA TYR A 182 -12.79 -1.54 2.65
C TYR A 182 -13.53 -1.52 4.00
N GLY A 183 -13.11 -2.34 4.96
CA GLY A 183 -13.77 -2.44 6.25
C GLY A 183 -13.42 -3.71 7.01
N GLU A 184 -14.42 -4.32 7.63
CA GLU A 184 -14.28 -5.46 8.54
C GLU A 184 -14.85 -6.77 7.97
N PHE A 185 -15.63 -6.70 6.89
CA PHE A 185 -16.24 -7.86 6.27
C PHE A 185 -15.37 -8.46 5.17
N THR A 186 -15.48 -9.78 4.98
CA THR A 186 -14.75 -10.46 3.89
C THR A 186 -15.44 -10.33 2.53
N ASN A 187 -16.71 -9.90 2.50
CA ASN A 187 -17.47 -9.69 1.27
C ASN A 187 -17.27 -8.26 0.75
N TYR A 188 -16.07 -7.97 0.25
CA TYR A 188 -15.67 -6.63 -0.14
C TYR A 188 -16.61 -5.94 -1.16
N PRO A 189 -17.27 -6.62 -2.13
CA PRO A 189 -18.20 -5.94 -3.03
C PRO A 189 -19.42 -5.35 -2.30
N VAL A 190 -19.85 -5.96 -1.20
CA VAL A 190 -20.95 -5.42 -0.39
C VAL A 190 -20.49 -4.17 0.37
N GLU A 191 -19.29 -4.18 0.95
CA GLU A 191 -18.74 -3.00 1.62
C GLU A 191 -18.49 -1.84 0.64
N MET A 192 -18.01 -2.14 -0.57
CA MET A 192 -17.92 -1.16 -1.64
C MET A 192 -19.29 -0.57 -1.98
N ALA A 193 -20.33 -1.40 -2.07
CA ALA A 193 -21.68 -0.92 -2.33
C ALA A 193 -22.18 0.01 -1.21
N GLN A 194 -21.93 -0.35 0.05
CA GLN A 194 -22.27 0.50 1.19
C GLN A 194 -21.51 1.83 1.17
N ALA A 195 -20.19 1.79 0.94
CA ALA A 195 -19.36 3.00 0.88
C ALA A 195 -19.74 3.94 -0.28
N LEU A 196 -20.33 3.40 -1.34
CA LEU A 196 -20.76 4.15 -2.52
C LEU A 196 -22.26 4.49 -2.50
N ASP A 197 -22.96 4.23 -1.39
CA ASP A 197 -24.41 4.42 -1.23
C ASP A 197 -25.23 3.70 -2.33
N LEU A 198 -24.79 2.51 -2.74
CA LEU A 198 -25.45 1.67 -3.74
C LEU A 198 -26.42 0.67 -3.09
N PRO A 199 -27.42 0.15 -3.84
CA PRO A 199 -28.42 -0.75 -3.27
C PRO A 199 -27.84 -2.04 -2.70
N VAL A 200 -28.03 -2.25 -1.39
CA VAL A 200 -27.72 -3.47 -0.65
C VAL A 200 -29.00 -4.03 -0.04
N ARG A 201 -29.22 -5.34 -0.17
CA ARG A 201 -30.40 -6.03 0.38
C ARG A 201 -30.00 -6.89 1.57
N GLN A 202 -30.69 -6.70 2.69
CA GLN A 202 -30.62 -7.62 3.82
C GLN A 202 -31.46 -8.86 3.53
N GLN A 203 -30.86 -10.02 3.71
CA GLN A 203 -31.53 -11.32 3.59
C GLN A 203 -32.16 -11.72 4.92
N ALA A 204 -33.05 -12.73 4.89
CA ALA A 204 -33.75 -13.21 6.08
C ALA A 204 -32.82 -13.69 7.21
N ASN A 205 -31.60 -14.13 6.87
CA ASN A 205 -30.57 -14.53 7.83
C ASN A 205 -29.71 -13.35 8.34
N GLY A 206 -30.08 -12.11 8.04
CA GLY A 206 -29.35 -10.89 8.41
C GLY A 206 -28.15 -10.56 7.52
N SER A 207 -27.75 -11.45 6.59
CA SER A 207 -26.63 -11.20 5.68
C SER A 207 -26.97 -10.14 4.63
N LEU A 208 -25.96 -9.41 4.18
CA LEU A 208 -26.09 -8.39 3.15
C LEU A 208 -25.73 -8.96 1.78
N SER A 209 -26.50 -8.58 0.76
CA SER A 209 -26.34 -9.05 -0.61
C SER A 209 -26.55 -7.94 -1.63
N ILE A 210 -25.90 -8.09 -2.78
CA ILE A 210 -26.03 -7.24 -3.96
C ILE A 210 -26.38 -8.11 -5.16
N THR A 211 -26.88 -7.49 -6.24
CA THR A 211 -27.17 -8.21 -7.48
C THR A 211 -25.87 -8.72 -8.13
N PRO A 212 -25.94 -9.79 -8.94
CA PRO A 212 -24.77 -10.27 -9.68
C PRO A 212 -24.16 -9.20 -10.59
N ALA A 213 -24.99 -8.43 -11.30
CA ALA A 213 -24.54 -7.35 -12.16
C ALA A 213 -23.75 -6.28 -11.40
N LEU A 214 -24.26 -5.84 -10.25
CA LEU A 214 -23.56 -4.87 -9.40
C LEU A 214 -22.25 -5.46 -8.84
N ARG A 215 -22.24 -6.74 -8.49
CA ARG A 215 -21.01 -7.41 -8.03
C ARG A 215 -19.92 -7.38 -9.10
N ASP A 216 -20.25 -7.68 -10.35
CA ASP A 216 -19.27 -7.71 -11.42
C ASP A 216 -18.74 -6.30 -11.76
N GLU A 217 -19.62 -5.30 -11.72
CA GLU A 217 -19.22 -3.89 -11.82
C GLU A 217 -18.25 -3.48 -10.71
N LEU A 218 -18.54 -3.85 -9.45
CA LEU A 218 -17.69 -3.51 -8.31
C LEU A 218 -16.36 -4.27 -8.31
N LYS A 219 -16.30 -5.49 -8.87
CA LYS A 219 -15.01 -6.18 -9.09
C LYS A 219 -14.11 -5.42 -10.06
N VAL A 220 -14.67 -4.92 -11.17
CA VAL A 220 -13.92 -4.08 -12.12
C VAL A 220 -13.44 -2.81 -11.42
N LEU A 221 -14.33 -2.16 -10.67
CA LEU A 221 -13.98 -0.95 -9.92
C LEU A 221 -12.90 -1.20 -8.86
N HIS A 222 -12.92 -2.36 -8.20
CA HIS A 222 -11.90 -2.77 -7.24
C HIS A 222 -10.53 -2.92 -7.91
N GLN A 223 -10.45 -3.57 -9.06
CA GLN A 223 -9.19 -3.66 -9.83
C GLN A 223 -8.68 -2.28 -10.27
N GLN A 224 -9.60 -1.36 -10.58
CA GLN A 224 -9.26 0.02 -10.94
C GLN A 224 -8.71 0.84 -9.76
N THR A 225 -8.82 0.38 -8.51
CA THR A 225 -8.25 1.10 -7.36
C THR A 225 -6.72 1.17 -7.38
N MET A 226 -6.03 0.22 -8.02
CA MET A 226 -4.57 0.28 -8.18
C MET A 226 -4.12 1.45 -9.08
N PRO A 227 -4.58 1.54 -10.35
CA PRO A 227 -4.25 2.71 -11.18
C PRO A 227 -4.82 4.00 -10.62
N ALA A 228 -5.96 3.97 -9.92
CA ALA A 228 -6.49 5.14 -9.23
C ALA A 228 -5.54 5.63 -8.13
N LEU A 229 -5.04 4.75 -7.26
CA LEU A 229 -4.07 5.10 -6.23
C LEU A 229 -2.75 5.59 -6.85
N GLN A 230 -2.29 4.95 -7.94
CA GLN A 230 -1.09 5.37 -8.65
C GLN A 230 -1.19 6.80 -9.19
N VAL A 231 -2.34 7.17 -9.77
CA VAL A 231 -2.61 8.54 -10.20
C VAL A 231 -2.73 9.47 -9.00
N PHE A 232 -3.43 9.05 -7.95
CA PHE A 232 -3.65 9.85 -6.76
C PHE A 232 -2.34 10.28 -6.09
N VAL A 233 -1.40 9.35 -5.87
CA VAL A 233 -0.11 9.67 -5.23
C VAL A 233 0.73 10.65 -6.06
N ARG A 234 0.61 10.62 -7.39
CA ARG A 234 1.35 11.52 -8.31
C ARG A 234 0.76 12.92 -8.34
N GLU A 235 -0.56 13.02 -8.44
CA GLU A 235 -1.24 14.24 -8.85
C GLU A 235 -1.94 14.98 -7.71
N ALA A 236 -2.28 14.28 -6.60
CA ALA A 236 -3.04 14.90 -5.52
C ALA A 236 -2.25 16.03 -4.84
N GLY A 237 -2.96 17.14 -4.61
CA GLY A 237 -2.46 18.27 -3.82
C GLY A 237 -2.90 18.13 -2.38
N LEU A 238 -2.07 18.56 -1.43
CA LEU A 238 -2.56 18.75 -0.06
C LEU A 238 -3.65 19.83 -0.08
N ARG A 239 -4.77 19.56 0.59
CA ARG A 239 -5.77 20.61 0.81
C ARG A 239 -5.07 21.76 1.52
N ARG A 240 -5.11 22.96 0.92
CA ARG A 240 -4.90 24.16 1.73
C ARG A 240 -6.00 24.10 2.79
N ASN A 241 -5.64 24.19 4.07
CA ASN A 241 -6.63 24.37 5.11
C ASN A 241 -7.51 25.55 4.69
N THR A 242 -8.71 25.25 4.20
CA THR A 242 -9.78 26.23 4.11
C THR A 242 -10.18 26.48 5.56
N VAL A 243 -9.68 27.60 6.09
CA VAL A 243 -10.14 28.20 7.33
C VAL A 243 -11.56 28.73 7.11
#